data_AF-A0A1E7HNN4-F1
#
_entry.id   AF-A0A1E7HNN4-F1
#
_cell.length_a   1.000
_cell.length_b   1.000
_cell.length_c   1.000
_cell.angle_alpha   90.00
_cell.angle_beta   90.00
_cell.angle_gamma   90.00
#
_symmetry.space_group_name_H-M   'P 1'
#
loop_
_entity.id
_entity.type
_entity.pdbx_description
1 polymer ?
#
loop_
_entity_poly.entity_id
_entity_poly.type
_entity_poly.pdbx_seq_one_letter_code
_entity_poly.pdbx_strand_id
1 'polypeptide(L)'
;MNSYQKEQAESLAMVQRHLETLSAAERKALELQTSDYLLFRDDVHTFLSEHFSDLCTEKCYRNNLSACCSREGIITFFGDMVVNTLVSINEEINALLATLQKPNTGFKCIYLGNKGCMWRLKPIVCEMFLCDQAQKEVFREKPWAEDAWNELKQRKKLYTWPDRPVLFDDLERYFMDAGYSSPLMYLHNSPGLLRVKQQASFL
;
A
#
# COMPACT_ATOMS: atom_id res chain seq x y z
N MET A 1 -9.19 -7.84 19.03
CA MET A 1 -8.50 -6.99 18.05
C MET A 1 -7.24 -6.46 18.73
N ASN A 2 -6.05 -6.65 18.14
CA ASN A 2 -4.82 -6.06 18.68
C ASN A 2 -4.73 -4.56 18.33
N SER A 3 -3.78 -3.83 18.92
CA SER A 3 -3.60 -2.39 18.68
C SER A 3 -3.39 -2.09 17.20
N TYR A 4 -2.56 -2.87 16.52
CA TYR A 4 -2.31 -2.75 15.09
C TYR A 4 -3.61 -2.84 14.26
N GLN A 5 -4.40 -3.91 14.40
CA GLN A 5 -5.68 -4.06 13.69
C GLN A 5 -6.65 -2.90 13.97
N LYS A 6 -6.67 -2.40 15.21
CA LYS A 6 -7.50 -1.25 15.61
C LYS A 6 -7.09 0.01 14.84
N GLU A 7 -5.80 0.33 14.81
CA GLU A 7 -5.25 1.48 14.07
C GLU A 7 -5.59 1.39 12.58
N GLN A 8 -5.49 0.18 12.00
CA GLN A 8 -5.83 -0.08 10.60
C GLN A 8 -7.33 0.15 10.33
N ALA A 9 -8.20 -0.38 11.19
CA ALA A 9 -9.65 -0.25 11.04
C ALA A 9 -10.10 1.21 11.20
N GLU A 10 -9.60 1.92 12.20
CA GLU A 10 -9.96 3.32 12.49
C GLU A 10 -9.53 4.24 11.35
N SER A 11 -8.33 4.05 10.82
CA SER A 11 -7.82 4.84 9.69
C SER A 11 -8.63 4.57 8.41
N LEU A 12 -8.93 3.31 8.10
CA LEU A 12 -9.71 2.97 6.91
C LEU A 12 -11.15 3.50 7.01
N ALA A 13 -11.79 3.40 8.18
CA ALA A 13 -13.13 3.92 8.40
C ALA A 13 -13.18 5.46 8.36
N MET A 14 -12.11 6.14 8.76
CA MET A 14 -11.97 7.58 8.60
C MET A 14 -11.86 7.97 7.12
N VAL A 15 -11.00 7.29 6.37
CA VAL A 15 -10.82 7.51 4.93
C VAL A 15 -12.14 7.32 4.18
N GLN A 16 -12.82 6.18 4.39
CA GLN A 16 -14.10 5.89 3.76
C GLN A 16 -15.13 6.99 4.02
N ARG A 17 -15.35 7.34 5.30
CA ARG A 17 -16.35 8.36 5.67
C ARG A 17 -16.05 9.71 5.03
N HIS A 18 -14.79 10.14 5.00
CA HIS A 18 -14.45 11.42 4.40
C HIS A 18 -14.68 11.41 2.88
N LEU A 19 -14.23 10.36 2.19
CA LEU A 19 -14.39 10.24 0.75
C LEU A 19 -15.88 10.17 0.32
N GLU A 20 -16.75 9.62 1.16
CA GLU A 20 -18.21 9.61 0.96
C GLU A 20 -18.85 11.01 1.08
N THR A 21 -18.21 11.97 1.76
CA THR A 21 -18.69 13.36 1.89
C THR A 21 -18.25 14.28 0.76
N LEU A 22 -17.32 13.85 -0.09
CA LEU A 22 -16.77 14.70 -1.13
C LEU A 22 -17.79 14.97 -2.24
N SER A 23 -17.76 16.18 -2.78
CA SER A 23 -18.42 16.46 -4.04
C SER A 23 -17.78 15.66 -5.18
N ALA A 24 -18.52 15.49 -6.28
CA ALA A 24 -18.00 14.82 -7.47
C ALA A 24 -16.73 15.51 -8.03
N ALA A 25 -16.61 16.84 -7.88
CA ALA A 25 -15.45 17.60 -8.34
C ALA A 25 -14.21 17.33 -7.47
N GLU A 26 -14.36 17.33 -6.14
CA GLU A 26 -13.28 17.04 -5.20
C GLU A 26 -12.80 15.59 -5.34
N ARG A 27 -13.73 14.65 -5.44
CA ARG A 27 -13.39 13.24 -5.69
C ARG A 27 -12.61 13.07 -6.99
N LYS A 28 -13.07 13.71 -8.08
CA LYS A 28 -12.38 13.67 -9.37
C LYS A 28 -10.98 14.29 -9.30
N ALA A 29 -10.78 15.34 -8.50
CA ALA A 29 -9.46 15.94 -8.31
C ALA A 29 -8.49 14.96 -7.62
N LEU A 30 -8.92 14.24 -6.58
CA LEU A 30 -8.12 13.19 -5.94
C LEU A 30 -7.83 12.01 -6.89
N GLU A 31 -8.82 11.59 -7.68
CA GLU A 31 -8.63 10.55 -8.70
C GLU A 31 -7.58 10.98 -9.74
N LEU A 32 -7.62 12.23 -10.19
CA LEU A 32 -6.62 12.77 -11.12
C LEU A 32 -5.23 12.82 -10.48
N GLN A 33 -5.12 13.26 -9.23
CA GLN A 33 -3.86 13.33 -8.50
C GLN A 33 -3.20 11.94 -8.32
N THR A 34 -4.01 10.88 -8.25
CA THR A 34 -3.53 9.50 -8.07
C THR A 34 -3.27 8.74 -9.38
N SER A 35 -3.61 9.32 -10.54
CA SER A 35 -3.57 8.65 -11.84
C SER A 35 -2.17 8.13 -12.24
N ASP A 36 -1.13 8.96 -12.14
CA ASP A 36 0.25 8.54 -12.44
C ASP A 36 0.74 7.42 -11.53
N TYR A 37 0.31 7.44 -10.26
CA TYR A 37 0.62 6.35 -9.34
C TYR A 37 -0.08 5.06 -9.76
N LEU A 38 -1.35 5.13 -10.18
CA LEU A 38 -2.07 3.95 -10.68
C LEU A 38 -1.44 3.36 -11.94
N LEU A 39 -0.94 4.18 -12.87
CA LEU A 39 -0.16 3.71 -14.02
C LEU A 39 1.11 2.98 -13.59
N PHE A 40 1.86 3.56 -12.65
CA PHE A 40 3.01 2.88 -12.05
C PHE A 40 2.64 1.54 -11.40
N ARG A 41 1.48 1.47 -10.72
CA ARG A 41 1.00 0.23 -10.10
C ARG A 41 0.65 -0.84 -11.12
N ASP A 42 0.13 -0.45 -12.28
CA ASP A 42 -0.17 -1.35 -13.39
C ASP A 42 1.11 -1.93 -14.03
N ASP A 43 2.14 -1.09 -14.20
CA ASP A 43 3.46 -1.54 -14.66
C ASP A 43 4.07 -2.58 -13.70
N VAL A 44 4.00 -2.31 -12.39
CA VAL A 44 4.47 -3.26 -11.36
C VAL A 44 3.67 -4.55 -11.43
N HIS A 45 2.34 -4.46 -11.53
CA HIS A 45 1.48 -5.63 -11.64
C HIS A 45 1.83 -6.49 -12.85
N THR A 46 2.03 -5.85 -14.01
CA THR A 46 2.40 -6.50 -15.27
C THR A 46 3.74 -7.23 -15.13
N PHE A 47 4.77 -6.54 -14.63
CA PHE A 47 6.09 -7.13 -14.38
C PHE A 47 6.02 -8.35 -13.45
N LEU A 48 5.27 -8.25 -12.36
CA LEU A 48 5.10 -9.37 -11.42
C LEU A 48 4.31 -10.52 -12.02
N SER A 49 3.27 -10.23 -12.80
CA SER A 49 2.45 -11.24 -13.47
C SER A 49 3.26 -12.02 -14.51
N GLU A 50 4.08 -11.33 -15.30
CA GLU A 50 4.87 -11.95 -16.38
C GLU A 50 6.07 -12.76 -15.90
N HIS A 51 6.63 -12.43 -14.73
CA HIS A 51 7.92 -13.01 -14.31
C HIS A 51 7.87 -13.76 -12.98
N PHE A 52 6.88 -13.47 -12.13
CA PHE A 52 6.83 -13.99 -10.76
C PHE A 52 5.53 -14.74 -10.43
N SER A 53 4.52 -14.71 -11.29
CA SER A 53 3.19 -15.28 -11.02
C SER A 53 3.24 -16.74 -10.61
N ASP A 54 3.92 -17.61 -11.36
CA ASP A 54 4.02 -19.05 -11.07
C ASP A 54 4.67 -19.29 -9.70
N LEU A 55 5.76 -18.58 -9.42
CA LEU A 55 6.56 -18.76 -8.22
C LEU A 55 5.88 -18.20 -6.96
N CYS A 56 5.24 -17.04 -7.08
CA CYS A 56 4.57 -16.35 -5.97
C CYS A 56 3.18 -16.93 -5.68
N THR A 57 2.43 -17.39 -6.69
CA THR A 57 1.09 -17.98 -6.53
C THR A 57 1.16 -19.30 -5.76
N GLU A 58 2.10 -20.18 -6.10
CA GLU A 58 2.26 -21.44 -5.40
C GLU A 58 2.81 -21.28 -3.99
N LYS A 59 3.80 -20.39 -3.79
CA LYS A 59 4.52 -20.32 -2.51
C LYS A 59 3.92 -19.36 -1.50
N CYS A 60 3.34 -18.22 -1.90
CA CYS A 60 2.79 -17.24 -0.95
C CYS A 60 1.30 -17.39 -0.73
N TYR A 61 0.50 -17.61 -1.77
CA TYR A 61 -0.95 -17.60 -1.68
C TYR A 61 -1.54 -18.99 -1.36
N ARG A 62 -1.05 -20.07 -1.96
CA ARG A 62 -1.53 -21.44 -1.62
C ARG A 62 -1.07 -21.90 -0.23
N ASN A 63 0.14 -21.53 0.20
CA ASN A 63 0.70 -21.98 1.48
C ASN A 63 0.48 -21.01 2.65
N ASN A 64 -0.29 -19.93 2.46
CA ASN A 64 -0.56 -18.90 3.48
C ASN A 64 0.69 -18.29 4.12
N LEU A 65 1.85 -18.36 3.45
CA LEU A 65 3.12 -17.96 4.01
C LEU A 65 3.28 -16.44 4.10
N SER A 66 2.58 -15.69 3.24
CA SER A 66 2.58 -14.22 3.20
C SER A 66 3.97 -13.64 3.49
N ALA A 67 4.97 -13.99 2.67
CA ALA A 67 6.39 -13.72 3.00
C ALA A 67 6.71 -12.22 3.18
N CYS A 68 5.88 -11.34 2.62
CA CYS A 68 5.95 -9.89 2.82
C CYS A 68 5.43 -9.41 4.19
N CYS A 69 4.75 -10.27 4.95
CA CYS A 69 4.16 -9.97 6.25
C CYS A 69 4.99 -10.59 7.38
N SER A 70 5.22 -9.80 8.44
CA SER A 70 5.82 -10.28 9.68
C SER A 70 4.76 -10.98 10.57
N ARG A 71 5.09 -11.28 11.84
CA ARG A 71 4.17 -11.93 12.79
C ARG A 71 2.90 -11.10 13.07
N GLU A 72 2.95 -9.79 12.89
CA GLU A 72 1.88 -8.87 13.29
C GLU A 72 1.22 -8.11 12.11
N GLY A 73 1.80 -8.18 10.90
CA GLY A 73 1.26 -7.53 9.71
C GLY A 73 2.34 -6.98 8.78
N ILE A 74 1.92 -6.07 7.90
CA ILE A 74 2.77 -5.32 6.96
C ILE A 74 2.58 -3.83 7.21
N ILE A 75 3.62 -3.01 7.04
CA ILE A 75 3.45 -1.56 7.07
C ILE A 75 2.50 -1.14 5.95
N THR A 76 1.43 -0.44 6.32
CA THR A 76 0.48 0.20 5.42
C THR A 76 0.56 1.70 5.63
N PHE A 77 0.83 2.44 4.56
CA PHE A 77 0.81 3.89 4.64
C PHE A 77 -0.64 4.38 4.62
N PHE A 78 -0.88 5.56 5.19
CA PHE A 78 -2.18 6.22 5.05
C PHE A 78 -2.55 6.42 3.56
N GLY A 79 -1.59 6.80 2.72
CA GLY A 79 -1.76 6.91 1.27
C GLY A 79 -2.24 5.62 0.59
N ASP A 80 -1.82 4.44 1.08
CA ASP A 80 -2.34 3.16 0.56
C ASP A 80 -3.85 3.06 0.78
N MET A 81 -4.34 3.42 1.98
CA MET A 81 -5.78 3.39 2.31
C MET A 81 -6.60 4.35 1.46
N VAL A 82 -6.07 5.56 1.23
CA VAL A 82 -6.75 6.57 0.41
C VAL A 82 -6.90 6.08 -1.02
N VAL A 83 -5.80 5.66 -1.66
CA VAL A 83 -5.85 5.22 -3.06
C VAL A 83 -6.69 3.96 -3.20
N ASN A 84 -6.55 2.98 -2.31
CA ASN A 84 -7.35 1.76 -2.37
C ASN A 84 -8.84 2.06 -2.22
N THR A 85 -9.23 2.96 -1.30
CA THR A 85 -10.64 3.36 -1.14
C THR A 85 -11.19 4.12 -2.35
N LEU A 86 -10.38 4.95 -3.02
CA LEU A 86 -10.79 5.66 -4.24
C LEU A 86 -11.14 4.69 -5.38
N VAL A 87 -10.36 3.61 -5.54
CA VAL A 87 -10.50 2.66 -6.66
C VAL A 87 -11.38 1.45 -6.37
N SER A 88 -11.75 1.22 -5.10
CA SER A 88 -12.58 0.09 -4.69
C SER A 88 -14.05 0.46 -4.64
N ILE A 89 -14.93 -0.54 -4.79
CA ILE A 89 -16.35 -0.36 -4.48
C ILE A 89 -16.59 -0.45 -2.97
N ASN A 90 -17.69 0.13 -2.49
CA ASN A 90 -18.00 0.18 -1.06
C ASN A 90 -18.07 -1.21 -0.41
N GLU A 91 -18.55 -2.22 -1.14
CA GLU A 91 -18.63 -3.60 -0.67
C GLU A 91 -17.24 -4.20 -0.37
N GLU A 92 -16.23 -3.88 -1.19
CA GLU A 92 -14.84 -4.33 -0.98
C GLU A 92 -14.25 -3.69 0.29
N ILE A 93 -14.49 -2.39 0.49
CA ILE A 93 -14.01 -1.64 1.66
C ILE A 93 -14.73 -2.09 2.95
N ASN A 94 -16.04 -2.29 2.90
CA ASN A 94 -16.82 -2.79 4.02
C ASN A 94 -16.38 -4.21 4.42
N ALA A 95 -16.07 -5.08 3.45
CA ALA A 95 -15.53 -6.40 3.72
C ALA A 95 -14.14 -6.32 4.39
N LEU A 96 -13.27 -5.43 3.92
CA LEU A 96 -11.95 -5.20 4.51
C LEU A 96 -12.06 -4.70 5.97
N LEU A 97 -12.93 -3.72 6.23
CA LEU A 97 -13.22 -3.24 7.58
C LEU A 97 -13.75 -4.32 8.51
N ALA A 98 -14.71 -5.13 8.04
CA ALA A 98 -15.28 -6.22 8.82
C ALA A 98 -14.23 -7.28 9.22
N THR A 99 -13.23 -7.51 8.36
CA THR A 99 -12.09 -8.38 8.67
C THR A 99 -11.19 -7.75 9.74
N LEU A 100 -10.87 -6.47 9.62
CA LEU A 100 -10.00 -5.77 10.57
C LEU A 100 -10.59 -5.71 11.99
N GLN A 101 -11.91 -5.67 12.12
CA GLN A 101 -12.62 -5.63 13.41
C GLN A 101 -12.67 -6.98 14.14
N LYS A 102 -12.34 -8.09 13.46
CA LYS A 102 -12.33 -9.43 14.05
C LYS A 102 -10.92 -9.82 14.50
N PRO A 103 -10.74 -10.57 15.60
CA PRO A 103 -9.44 -11.14 15.92
C PRO A 103 -8.90 -11.95 14.72
N ASN A 104 -7.63 -11.77 14.39
CA ASN A 104 -7.00 -12.61 13.36
C ASN A 104 -6.85 -14.05 13.88
N THR A 105 -7.46 -15.02 13.20
CA THR A 105 -7.60 -16.41 13.67
C THR A 105 -6.77 -17.44 12.90
N GLY A 106 -5.85 -17.06 12.01
CA GLY A 106 -5.01 -18.07 11.36
C GLY A 106 -4.07 -17.66 10.24
N PHE A 107 -4.19 -16.46 9.67
CA PHE A 107 -3.27 -16.00 8.63
C PHE A 107 -2.16 -15.12 9.21
N LYS A 108 -0.97 -15.13 8.60
CA LYS A 108 0.08 -14.16 8.99
C LYS A 108 -0.30 -12.73 8.60
N CYS A 109 -1.02 -12.56 7.48
CA CYS A 109 -1.51 -11.28 7.02
C CYS A 109 -2.97 -11.08 7.43
N ILE A 110 -3.26 -9.99 8.15
CA ILE A 110 -4.64 -9.63 8.58
C ILE A 110 -5.56 -9.24 7.42
N TYR A 111 -5.02 -9.03 6.22
CA TYR A 111 -5.76 -8.67 5.01
C TYR A 111 -5.95 -9.85 4.05
N LEU A 112 -5.54 -11.06 4.45
CA LEU A 112 -5.68 -12.26 3.64
C LEU A 112 -7.03 -12.93 3.95
N GLY A 113 -7.85 -13.10 2.92
CA GLY A 113 -9.10 -13.87 2.98
C GLY A 113 -9.00 -15.15 2.14
N ASN A 114 -10.10 -15.91 2.11
CA ASN A 114 -10.16 -17.20 1.41
C ASN A 114 -9.92 -17.12 -0.12
N LYS A 115 -10.07 -15.94 -0.71
CA LYS A 115 -9.85 -15.68 -2.15
C LYS A 115 -8.54 -14.94 -2.45
N GLY A 116 -7.67 -14.78 -1.44
CA GLY A 116 -6.43 -14.00 -1.56
C GLY A 116 -6.51 -12.66 -0.82
N CYS A 117 -5.68 -11.72 -1.23
CA CYS A 117 -5.62 -10.39 -0.60
C CYS A 117 -6.95 -9.66 -0.78
N MET A 118 -7.46 -9.06 0.30
CA MET A 118 -8.73 -8.32 0.29
C MET A 118 -8.59 -6.88 -0.21
N TRP A 119 -7.37 -6.40 -0.45
CA TRP A 119 -7.14 -5.10 -1.06
C TRP A 119 -7.27 -5.23 -2.58
N ARG A 120 -8.01 -4.30 -3.19
CA ARG A 120 -8.03 -4.16 -4.65
C ARG A 120 -6.68 -3.69 -5.16
N LEU A 121 -6.11 -2.69 -4.48
CA LEU A 121 -4.75 -2.22 -4.71
C LEU A 121 -3.91 -2.52 -3.46
N LYS A 122 -3.05 -3.54 -3.51
CA LYS A 122 -2.28 -3.97 -2.32
C LYS A 122 -1.45 -2.81 -1.74
N PRO A 123 -1.16 -2.81 -0.43
CA PRO A 123 -0.21 -1.86 0.14
C PRO A 123 1.11 -1.87 -0.64
N ILE A 124 1.70 -0.71 -0.91
CA ILE A 124 2.89 -0.62 -1.77
C ILE A 124 4.10 -1.37 -1.22
N VAL A 125 4.17 -1.56 0.11
CA VAL A 125 5.20 -2.40 0.74
C VAL A 125 5.01 -3.88 0.36
N CYS A 126 3.75 -4.33 0.22
CA CYS A 126 3.41 -5.70 -0.16
C CYS A 126 3.71 -5.96 -1.63
N GLU A 127 3.23 -5.06 -2.51
CA GLU A 127 3.39 -5.22 -3.96
C GLU A 127 4.87 -5.14 -4.36
N MET A 128 5.64 -4.27 -3.70
CA MET A 128 7.06 -4.06 -4.01
C MET A 128 8.00 -5.02 -3.25
N PHE A 129 7.49 -6.17 -2.80
CA PHE A 129 8.28 -7.17 -2.09
C PHE A 129 8.49 -8.42 -2.95
N LEU A 130 9.75 -8.81 -3.12
CA LEU A 130 10.15 -10.09 -3.68
C LEU A 130 11.01 -10.84 -2.64
N CYS A 131 10.71 -12.11 -2.36
CA CYS A 131 11.55 -12.88 -1.45
C CYS A 131 12.88 -13.28 -2.10
N ASP A 132 13.92 -13.48 -1.30
CA ASP A 132 15.27 -13.81 -1.79
C ASP A 132 15.28 -15.03 -2.72
N GLN A 133 14.46 -16.04 -2.42
CA GLN A 133 14.35 -17.22 -3.27
C GLN A 133 13.80 -16.86 -4.65
N ALA A 134 12.75 -16.03 -4.71
CA ALA A 134 12.16 -15.62 -5.96
C ALA A 134 13.11 -14.78 -6.81
N GLN A 135 13.80 -13.84 -6.16
CA GLN A 135 14.83 -13.04 -6.82
C GLN A 135 15.95 -13.92 -7.38
N LYS A 136 16.48 -14.87 -6.60
CA LYS A 136 17.55 -15.78 -7.03
C LYS A 136 17.16 -16.64 -8.22
N GLU A 137 15.91 -17.10 -8.26
CA GLU A 137 15.42 -18.00 -9.30
C GLU A 137 15.20 -17.21 -10.61
N VAL A 138 14.42 -16.12 -10.54
CA VAL A 138 14.06 -15.34 -11.73
C VAL A 138 15.24 -14.54 -12.28
N PHE A 139 16.01 -13.84 -11.44
CA PHE A 139 17.10 -12.98 -11.92
C PHE A 139 18.31 -13.77 -12.42
N ARG A 140 18.51 -15.00 -11.94
CA ARG A 140 19.54 -15.89 -12.51
C ARG A 140 19.21 -16.29 -13.94
N GLU A 141 17.94 -16.56 -14.23
CA GLU A 141 17.48 -16.92 -15.57
C GLU A 141 17.39 -15.67 -16.48
N LYS A 142 16.96 -14.54 -15.92
CA LYS A 142 16.68 -13.29 -16.63
C LYS A 142 17.35 -12.10 -15.92
N PRO A 143 18.68 -11.87 -16.10
CA PRO A 143 19.39 -10.80 -15.41
C PRO A 143 18.81 -9.40 -15.67
N TRP A 144 18.31 -9.15 -16.88
CA TRP A 144 17.65 -7.88 -17.24
C TRP A 144 16.40 -7.57 -16.39
N ALA A 145 15.74 -8.60 -15.85
CA ALA A 145 14.57 -8.40 -14.98
C ALA A 145 14.97 -7.78 -13.63
N GLU A 146 16.22 -7.97 -13.18
CA GLU A 146 16.74 -7.29 -11.99
C GLU A 146 16.86 -5.78 -12.22
N ASP A 147 17.35 -5.37 -13.40
CA ASP A 147 17.46 -3.96 -13.78
C ASP A 147 16.08 -3.30 -13.90
N ALA A 148 15.13 -3.97 -14.56
CA ALA A 148 13.74 -3.51 -14.65
C ALA A 148 13.09 -3.39 -13.25
N TRP A 149 13.33 -4.35 -12.36
CA TRP A 149 12.86 -4.27 -10.98
C TRP A 149 13.50 -3.12 -10.20
N ASN A 150 14.79 -2.87 -10.41
CA ASN A 150 15.50 -1.74 -9.82
C ASN A 150 14.93 -0.40 -10.29
N GLU A 151 14.56 -0.28 -11.56
CA GLU A 151 13.88 0.90 -12.10
C GLU A 151 12.53 1.12 -11.42
N LEU A 152 11.69 0.08 -11.30
CA LEU A 152 10.41 0.14 -10.60
C LEU A 152 10.59 0.56 -9.13
N LYS A 153 11.64 0.08 -8.45
CA LYS A 153 12.01 0.52 -7.09
C LYS A 153 12.40 2.00 -7.03
N GLN A 154 13.07 2.55 -8.04
CA GLN A 154 13.34 3.99 -8.08
C GLN A 154 12.07 4.79 -8.35
N ARG A 155 11.22 4.35 -9.28
CA ARG A 155 9.93 4.99 -9.57
C ARG A 155 9.02 5.04 -8.34
N LYS A 156 8.96 3.97 -7.54
CA LYS A 156 8.25 3.94 -6.25
C LYS A 156 8.59 5.14 -5.36
N LYS A 157 9.87 5.54 -5.30
CA LYS A 157 10.32 6.63 -4.42
C LYS A 157 9.65 7.96 -4.75
N LEU A 158 9.26 8.19 -6.01
CA LEU A 158 8.53 9.39 -6.42
C LEU A 158 7.16 9.53 -5.73
N TYR A 159 6.64 8.44 -5.16
CA TYR A 159 5.34 8.44 -4.48
C TYR A 159 5.44 8.31 -2.96
N THR A 160 6.55 7.78 -2.43
CA THR A 160 6.65 7.39 -1.00
C THR A 160 7.88 7.91 -0.27
N TRP A 161 8.89 8.46 -0.97
CA TRP A 161 10.15 8.87 -0.34
C TRP A 161 10.27 10.39 -0.28
N PRO A 162 10.19 11.02 0.91
CA PRO A 162 10.00 12.46 1.01
C PRO A 162 11.32 13.23 1.02
N ASP A 163 12.25 12.87 0.13
CA ASP A 163 13.37 13.73 -0.25
C ASP A 163 12.97 14.79 -1.29
N ARG A 164 11.67 14.83 -1.61
CA ARG A 164 10.95 15.70 -2.55
C ARG A 164 9.45 15.67 -2.21
N PRO A 165 8.61 16.52 -2.82
CA PRO A 165 7.16 16.37 -2.76
C PRO A 165 6.76 15.02 -3.37
N VAL A 166 5.94 14.25 -2.64
CA VAL A 166 5.50 12.92 -3.05
C VAL A 166 4.02 12.73 -2.76
N LEU A 167 3.35 11.93 -3.60
CA LEU A 167 1.91 11.71 -3.51
C LEU A 167 1.44 11.31 -2.11
N PHE A 168 2.14 10.40 -1.41
CA PHE A 168 1.70 9.95 -0.09
C PHE A 168 1.75 11.08 0.95
N ASP A 169 2.67 12.02 0.78
CA ASP A 169 2.73 13.21 1.62
C ASP A 169 1.53 14.14 1.35
N ASP A 170 1.23 14.40 0.08
CA ASP A 170 0.11 15.25 -0.31
C ASP A 170 -1.25 14.67 0.11
N LEU A 171 -1.42 13.35 0.04
CA LEU A 171 -2.64 12.68 0.49
C LEU A 171 -2.80 12.76 2.02
N GLU A 172 -1.73 12.63 2.78
CA GLU A 172 -1.78 12.85 4.23
C GLU A 172 -2.16 14.32 4.53
N ARG A 173 -1.52 15.27 3.84
CA ARG A 173 -1.80 16.71 3.99
C ARG A 173 -3.27 17.04 3.72
N TYR A 174 -3.83 16.52 2.63
CA TYR A 174 -5.23 16.73 2.27
C TYR A 174 -6.19 16.36 3.42
N PHE A 175 -5.98 15.20 4.05
CA PHE A 175 -6.80 14.77 5.17
C PHE A 175 -6.53 15.57 6.45
N MET A 176 -5.27 15.94 6.70
CA MET A 176 -4.90 16.79 7.83
C MET A 176 -5.56 18.18 7.74
N ASP A 177 -5.59 18.78 6.55
CA ASP A 177 -6.23 20.08 6.31
C ASP A 177 -7.76 20.01 6.50
N ALA A 178 -8.36 18.83 6.30
CA ALA A 178 -9.76 18.53 6.64
C ALA A 178 -9.97 18.18 8.14
N GLY A 179 -8.93 18.27 8.97
CA GLY A 179 -9.01 18.06 10.42
C GLY A 179 -8.87 16.60 10.88
N TYR A 180 -8.45 15.70 9.99
CA TYR A 180 -8.24 14.29 10.31
C TYR A 180 -6.80 14.00 10.77
N SER A 181 -6.64 12.94 11.55
CA SER A 181 -5.33 12.47 12.00
C SER A 181 -5.33 10.96 12.14
N SER A 182 -4.25 10.32 11.69
CA SER A 182 -4.05 8.88 11.80
C SER A 182 -2.59 8.59 12.16
N PRO A 183 -2.32 7.56 13.00
CA PRO A 183 -0.94 7.12 13.26
C PRO A 183 -0.24 6.58 12.00
N LEU A 184 -1.00 6.23 10.95
CA LEU A 184 -0.47 5.77 9.65
C LEU A 184 0.00 6.91 8.74
N MET A 185 -0.21 8.16 9.15
CA MET A 185 0.30 9.35 8.46
C MET A 185 1.81 9.50 8.70
N TYR A 186 2.58 8.51 8.27
CA TYR A 186 4.00 8.40 8.59
C TYR A 186 4.83 9.54 7.99
N LEU A 187 4.41 10.11 6.85
CA LEU A 187 5.14 11.21 6.23
C LEU A 187 5.09 12.47 7.11
N HIS A 188 4.07 12.60 7.97
CA HIS A 188 3.94 13.70 8.94
C HIS A 188 4.28 13.33 10.39
N ASN A 189 4.22 12.05 10.75
CA ASN A 189 4.39 11.59 12.14
C ASN A 189 5.69 10.84 12.41
N SER A 190 6.34 10.25 11.40
CA SER A 190 7.55 9.44 11.61
C SER A 190 8.79 10.33 11.78
N PRO A 191 9.49 10.29 12.93
CA PRO A 191 10.70 11.10 13.14
C PRO A 191 11.78 10.84 12.07
N GLY A 192 11.86 9.61 11.56
CA GLY A 192 12.80 9.25 10.50
C GLY A 192 12.47 9.94 9.18
N LEU A 193 11.21 9.93 8.75
CA LEU A 193 10.79 10.55 7.49
C LEU A 193 10.78 12.08 7.59
N LEU A 194 10.45 12.63 8.76
CA LEU A 194 10.58 14.07 9.02
C LEU A 194 12.04 14.53 8.91
N ARG A 195 13.02 13.73 9.39
CA ARG A 195 14.44 14.05 9.23
C ARG A 195 14.87 14.05 7.76
N VAL A 196 14.35 13.14 6.95
CA VAL A 196 14.63 13.11 5.49
C VAL A 196 14.13 14.40 4.84
N LYS A 197 12.90 14.84 5.15
CA LYS A 197 12.35 16.11 4.64
C LYS A 197 13.19 17.32 5.01
N GLN A 198 13.62 17.40 6.28
CA GLN A 198 14.50 18.46 6.78
C GLN A 198 15.83 18.51 6.00
N GLN A 199 16.43 17.36 5.71
CA GLN A 199 17.69 17.27 4.98
C GLN A 199 17.53 17.62 3.48
N ALA A 200 16.35 17.36 2.91
CA ALA A 200 16.04 17.69 1.53
C ALA A 200 15.70 19.17 1.29
N SER A 201 15.74 20.02 2.33
CA SER A 201 15.45 21.47 2.28
C SER A 201 13.97 21.84 2.02
N PHE A 202 13.02 20.98 2.39
CA PHE A 202 11.56 21.27 2.31
C PHE A 202 10.94 21.79 3.62
N LEU A 203 11.75 22.35 4.52
CA LEU A 203 11.31 23.04 5.73
C LEU A 203 12.08 24.35 5.92
#